data_AF-A0A6I3FJ11-F1
#
_entry.id   AF-A0A6I3FJ11-F1
#
_cell.length_a   1.000
_cell.length_b   1.000
_cell.length_c   1.000
_cell.angle_alpha   90.00
_cell.angle_beta   90.00
_cell.angle_gamma   90.00
#
_symmetry.space_group_name_H-M   'P 1'
#
loop_
_entity.id
_entity.type
_entity.pdbx_description
1 polymer ?
#
loop_
_entity_poly.entity_id
_entity_poly.type
_entity_poly.pdbx_seq_one_letter_code
_entity_poly.pdbx_strand_id
1 'polypeptide(L)'
;MRLFKVTDATGDLIDAIWRWFTASAAIGPKSRRGKKFGKFGTGSIILFPTTTIFNENYIHIGKDTMIGEHVALSAGMMPGQKCLTNPVVKIGDRCLIGRGSGIVGHLSIDIGDDVWTGHHVYITDQSHGYLDISKPISHQSQPERAVSIG
;
A
#
# COMPACT_ATOMS: atom_id res chain seq x y z
N MET A 1 -21.12 29.90 18.82
CA MET A 1 -20.13 28.86 18.51
C MET A 1 -18.75 29.37 18.95
N ARG A 2 -18.22 28.93 20.10
CA ARG A 2 -16.91 29.39 20.58
C ARG A 2 -15.83 28.71 19.73
N LEU A 3 -15.12 29.48 18.91
CA LEU A 3 -13.86 29.02 18.33
C LEU A 3 -12.88 28.82 19.48
N PHE A 4 -12.39 27.60 19.65
CA PHE A 4 -11.24 27.33 20.51
C PHE A 4 -10.05 28.10 19.94
N LYS A 5 -9.54 29.10 20.66
CA LYS A 5 -8.24 29.71 20.34
C LYS A 5 -7.16 28.75 20.80
N VAL A 6 -6.65 27.95 19.88
CA VAL A 6 -5.42 27.19 20.10
C VAL A 6 -4.26 28.19 20.09
N THR A 7 -3.44 28.19 21.13
CA THR A 7 -2.20 28.99 21.15
C THR A 7 -1.10 28.25 20.37
N ASP A 8 -0.13 28.98 19.82
CA ASP A 8 0.99 28.37 19.06
C ASP A 8 1.68 27.26 19.88
N ALA A 9 1.93 27.49 21.17
CA ALA A 9 2.51 26.49 22.07
C ALA A 9 1.64 25.22 22.24
N THR A 10 0.32 25.37 22.20
CA THR A 10 -0.59 24.21 22.25
C THR A 10 -0.60 23.48 20.91
N GLY A 11 -0.53 24.22 19.79
CA GLY A 11 -0.41 23.66 18.45
C GLY A 11 0.85 22.83 18.27
N ASP A 12 2.01 23.38 18.68
CA ASP A 12 3.30 22.70 18.60
C ASP A 12 3.33 21.42 19.43
N LEU A 13 2.72 21.43 20.62
CA LEU A 13 2.60 20.25 21.45
C LEU A 13 1.74 19.17 20.77
N ILE A 14 0.61 19.56 20.17
CA ILE A 14 -0.26 18.63 19.45
C ILE A 14 0.45 18.04 18.23
N ASP A 15 1.17 18.85 17.45
CA ASP A 15 1.99 18.38 16.32
C ASP A 15 3.04 17.36 16.79
N ALA A 16 3.76 17.67 17.86
CA ALA A 16 4.78 16.78 18.41
C ALA A 16 4.18 15.42 18.84
N ILE A 17 3.03 15.44 19.52
CA ILE A 17 2.29 14.23 19.92
C ILE A 17 1.85 13.45 18.67
N TRP A 18 1.31 14.13 17.66
CA TRP A 18 0.85 13.51 16.44
C TRP A 18 1.98 12.85 15.65
N ARG A 19 3.10 13.54 15.46
CA ARG A 19 4.29 13.01 14.78
C ARG A 19 4.88 11.81 15.50
N TRP A 20 4.94 11.86 16.83
CA TRP A 20 5.36 10.72 17.63
C TRP A 20 4.40 9.53 17.46
N PHE A 21 3.10 9.80 17.48
CA PHE A 21 2.06 8.78 17.32
C PHE A 21 2.13 8.11 15.95
N THR A 22 2.18 8.88 14.85
CA THR A 22 2.22 8.34 13.49
C THR A 22 3.53 7.58 13.22
N ALA A 23 4.67 8.10 13.68
CA ALA A 23 5.95 7.41 13.56
C ALA A 23 5.96 6.07 14.34
N SER A 24 5.37 6.04 15.53
CA SER A 24 5.29 4.83 16.37
C SER A 24 4.30 3.80 15.83
N ALA A 25 3.27 4.23 15.10
CA ALA A 25 2.25 3.35 14.53
C ALA A 25 2.61 2.77 13.14
N ALA A 26 3.73 3.21 12.55
CA ALA A 26 4.21 2.71 11.27
C ALA A 26 4.59 1.21 11.33
N ILE A 27 4.48 0.52 10.19
CA ILE A 27 4.78 -0.90 10.08
C ILE A 27 6.22 -1.05 9.58
N GLY A 28 7.10 -1.57 10.43
CA GLY A 28 8.45 -1.99 10.06
C GLY A 28 8.62 -3.51 10.08
N PRO A 29 9.77 -4.04 9.62
CA PRO A 29 10.04 -5.48 9.50
C PRO A 29 9.99 -6.24 10.84
N LYS A 30 10.27 -5.56 11.96
CA LYS A 30 10.24 -6.16 13.30
C LYS A 30 8.86 -6.12 13.97
N SER A 31 7.91 -5.36 13.42
CA SER A 31 6.56 -5.22 13.98
C SER A 31 5.76 -6.51 13.83
N ARG A 32 4.74 -6.71 14.70
CA ARG A 32 3.86 -7.89 14.61
C ARG A 32 3.19 -8.01 13.23
N ARG A 33 2.81 -6.88 12.62
CA ARG A 33 2.19 -6.86 11.29
C ARG A 33 3.21 -7.06 10.19
N GLY A 34 4.40 -6.44 10.28
CA GLY A 34 5.49 -6.63 9.32
C GLY A 34 5.91 -8.09 9.18
N LYS A 35 5.90 -8.86 10.29
CA LYS A 35 6.16 -10.31 10.29
C LYS A 35 5.13 -11.16 9.53
N LYS A 36 3.96 -10.61 9.18
CA LYS A 36 2.96 -11.30 8.37
C LYS A 36 3.26 -11.23 6.87
N PHE A 37 4.11 -10.29 6.45
CA PHE A 37 4.47 -10.15 5.05
C PHE A 37 5.31 -11.34 4.59
N GLY A 38 5.15 -11.74 3.32
CA GLY A 38 5.96 -12.83 2.74
C GLY A 38 7.45 -12.47 2.74
N LYS A 39 7.75 -11.18 2.50
CA LYS A 39 9.06 -10.58 2.72
C LYS A 39 8.89 -9.13 3.16
N PHE A 40 9.64 -8.72 4.17
CA PHE A 40 9.72 -7.31 4.60
C PHE A 40 11.19 -6.97 4.86
N GLY A 41 11.82 -6.26 3.93
CA GLY A 41 13.25 -5.96 4.02
C GLY A 41 13.61 -5.05 5.20
N THR A 42 14.86 -5.18 5.66
CA THR A 42 15.44 -4.26 6.65
C THR A 42 15.45 -2.83 6.12
N GLY A 43 15.25 -1.85 7.01
CA GLY A 43 15.20 -0.42 6.64
C GLY A 43 13.86 0.02 6.05
N SER A 44 13.02 -0.90 5.59
CA SER A 44 11.74 -0.57 4.97
C SER A 44 10.66 -0.21 5.99
N ILE A 45 9.68 0.57 5.55
CA ILE A 45 8.60 1.06 6.39
C ILE A 45 7.31 1.30 5.58
N ILE A 46 6.16 1.04 6.19
CA ILE A 46 4.85 1.54 5.73
C ILE A 46 4.36 2.56 6.74
N LEU A 47 4.18 3.80 6.30
CA LEU A 47 3.77 4.90 7.17
C LEU A 47 2.29 4.76 7.59
N PHE A 48 2.00 5.13 8.83
CA PHE A 48 0.64 5.18 9.37
C PHE A 48 0.01 6.55 9.10
N PRO A 49 -1.30 6.64 8.83
CA PRO A 49 -2.27 5.54 8.77
C PRO A 49 -2.25 4.83 7.42
N THR A 50 -2.52 3.53 7.40
CA THR A 50 -2.73 2.76 6.16
C THR A 50 -4.21 2.80 5.77
N THR A 51 -4.54 2.76 4.48
CA THR A 51 -5.94 2.63 4.03
C THR A 51 -6.41 1.18 4.12
N THR A 52 -5.73 0.27 3.45
CA THR A 52 -6.08 -1.15 3.44
C THR A 52 -4.84 -1.98 3.20
N ILE A 53 -4.67 -3.07 3.94
CA ILE A 53 -3.64 -4.07 3.65
C ILE A 53 -4.23 -5.46 3.86
N PHE A 54 -4.23 -6.28 2.81
CA PHE A 54 -4.75 -7.65 2.82
C PHE A 54 -3.71 -8.65 2.34
N ASN A 55 -3.77 -9.85 2.91
CA ASN A 55 -3.02 -11.02 2.47
C ASN A 55 -1.52 -10.74 2.40
N GLU A 56 -0.98 -10.14 3.47
CA GLU A 56 0.41 -9.70 3.59
C GLU A 56 1.41 -10.78 3.17
N ASN A 57 1.09 -12.05 3.43
CA ASN A 57 1.96 -13.20 3.13
C ASN A 57 2.25 -13.40 1.63
N TYR A 58 1.48 -12.78 0.73
CA TYR A 58 1.73 -12.75 -0.72
C TYR A 58 2.37 -11.44 -1.20
N ILE A 59 2.70 -10.54 -0.28
CA ILE A 59 3.29 -9.23 -0.57
C ILE A 59 4.75 -9.23 -0.08
N HIS A 60 5.65 -8.92 -1.00
CA HIS A 60 7.09 -8.84 -0.76
C HIS A 60 7.55 -7.40 -0.90
N ILE A 61 8.18 -6.87 0.16
CA ILE A 61 8.80 -5.55 0.18
C ILE A 61 10.31 -5.74 0.34
N GLY A 62 11.08 -5.10 -0.54
CA GLY A 62 12.53 -5.04 -0.52
C GLY A 62 13.09 -4.28 0.68
N LYS A 63 14.40 -4.03 0.68
CA LYS A 63 15.14 -3.28 1.70
C LYS A 63 15.09 -1.79 1.42
N ASP A 64 15.18 -0.99 2.48
CA ASP A 64 15.27 0.48 2.41
C ASP A 64 14.16 1.13 1.55
N THR A 65 12.98 0.50 1.53
CA THR A 65 11.81 0.93 0.75
C THR A 65 10.81 1.63 1.66
N MET A 66 10.39 2.83 1.26
CA MET A 66 9.39 3.62 1.97
C MET A 66 8.05 3.57 1.24
N ILE A 67 7.01 3.20 1.98
CA ILE A 67 5.62 3.23 1.51
C ILE A 67 4.87 4.29 2.32
N GLY A 68 4.35 5.30 1.62
CA GLY A 68 3.72 6.48 2.19
C GLY A 68 2.42 6.20 2.96
N GLU A 69 1.89 7.23 3.60
CA GLU A 69 0.64 7.13 4.34
C GLU A 69 -0.56 6.91 3.39
N HIS A 70 -1.67 6.43 3.93
CA HIS A 70 -2.93 6.14 3.25
C HIS A 70 -2.83 5.22 2.03
N VAL A 71 -1.79 4.41 1.97
CA VAL A 71 -1.67 3.42 0.90
C VAL A 71 -2.69 2.30 1.05
N ALA A 72 -3.15 1.80 -0.09
CA ALA A 72 -3.82 0.52 -0.19
C ALA A 72 -2.87 -0.51 -0.81
N LEU A 73 -2.64 -1.63 -0.14
CA LEU A 73 -1.72 -2.67 -0.59
C LEU A 73 -2.40 -4.04 -0.46
N SER A 74 -2.85 -4.61 -1.57
CA SER A 74 -3.63 -5.85 -1.56
C SER A 74 -3.05 -6.89 -2.51
N ALA A 75 -3.01 -8.14 -2.03
CA ALA A 75 -2.94 -9.31 -2.87
C ALA A 75 -4.30 -10.04 -2.83
N GLY A 76 -4.97 -10.19 -3.97
CA GLY A 76 -6.33 -10.73 -4.06
C GLY A 76 -7.44 -9.71 -3.77
N MET A 77 -8.69 -10.19 -3.88
CA MET A 77 -9.92 -9.38 -3.78
C MET A 77 -10.41 -9.19 -2.34
N MET A 78 -10.11 -10.14 -1.45
CA MET A 78 -10.69 -10.21 -0.11
C MET A 78 -9.66 -10.72 0.92
N PRO A 79 -9.80 -10.36 2.21
CA PRO A 79 -8.99 -10.94 3.28
C PRO A 79 -9.12 -12.47 3.32
N GLY A 80 -7.99 -13.17 3.46
CA GLY A 80 -7.93 -14.64 3.58
C GLY A 80 -8.01 -15.39 2.25
N GLN A 81 -8.11 -14.70 1.11
CA GLN A 81 -8.11 -15.34 -0.20
C GLN A 81 -6.78 -16.08 -0.46
N LYS A 82 -6.89 -17.31 -0.97
CA LYS A 82 -5.74 -18.03 -1.54
C LYS A 82 -5.42 -17.45 -2.92
N CYS A 83 -4.28 -16.79 -3.05
CA CYS A 83 -3.85 -16.21 -4.31
C CYS A 83 -3.25 -17.28 -5.24
N LEU A 84 -3.25 -17.00 -6.55
CA LEU A 84 -2.75 -17.92 -7.58
C LEU A 84 -1.21 -17.98 -7.60
N THR A 85 -0.56 -16.90 -7.22
CA THR A 85 0.90 -16.75 -7.24
C THR A 85 1.41 -16.33 -5.86
N ASN A 86 2.71 -16.50 -5.63
CA ASN A 86 3.39 -15.98 -4.46
C ASN A 86 4.84 -15.60 -4.82
N PRO A 87 5.22 -14.31 -4.77
CA PRO A 87 4.38 -13.16 -4.40
C PRO A 87 3.38 -12.77 -5.50
N VAL A 88 2.29 -12.14 -5.09
CA VAL A 88 1.38 -11.42 -5.99
C VAL A 88 1.87 -9.99 -6.22
N VAL A 89 2.31 -9.33 -5.14
CA VAL A 89 2.89 -7.98 -5.21
C VAL A 89 4.33 -8.05 -4.72
N LYS A 90 5.26 -7.62 -5.55
CA LYS A 90 6.66 -7.45 -5.23
C LYS A 90 7.04 -5.99 -5.44
N ILE A 91 7.64 -5.40 -4.41
CA ILE A 91 8.24 -4.07 -4.44
C ILE A 91 9.71 -4.25 -4.11
N GLY A 92 10.59 -3.77 -4.99
CA GLY A 92 12.03 -3.89 -4.89
C GLY A 92 12.65 -3.10 -3.73
N ASP A 93 13.97 -3.03 -3.77
CA ASP A 93 14.77 -2.29 -2.81
C ASP A 93 14.84 -0.80 -3.17
N ARG A 94 14.97 0.09 -2.18
CA ARG A 94 15.15 1.55 -2.33
C ARG A 94 14.01 2.26 -3.08
N CYS A 95 12.80 1.71 -3.01
CA CYS A 95 11.63 2.29 -3.64
C CYS A 95 10.96 3.34 -2.75
N LEU A 96 10.25 4.27 -3.38
CA LEU A 96 9.41 5.26 -2.71
C LEU A 96 8.00 5.18 -3.31
N ILE A 97 7.04 4.68 -2.54
CA ILE A 97 5.64 4.66 -2.95
C ILE A 97 4.93 5.84 -2.30
N GLY A 98 4.54 6.81 -3.11
CA GLY A 98 3.93 8.05 -2.63
C GLY A 98 2.61 7.85 -1.89
N ARG A 99 2.29 8.80 -1.01
CA ARG A 99 1.07 8.83 -0.19
C ARG A 99 -0.19 8.59 -1.01
N GLY A 100 -1.14 7.83 -0.43
CA GLY A 100 -2.46 7.61 -1.01
C GLY A 100 -2.48 6.75 -2.27
N SER A 101 -1.36 6.11 -2.60
CA SER A 101 -1.26 5.21 -3.74
C SER A 101 -1.92 3.85 -3.44
N GLY A 102 -2.45 3.21 -4.47
CA GLY A 102 -3.04 1.88 -4.39
C GLY A 102 -2.27 0.89 -5.25
N ILE A 103 -1.79 -0.20 -4.66
CA ILE A 103 -1.17 -1.32 -5.37
C ILE A 103 -2.02 -2.55 -5.07
N VAL A 104 -2.79 -2.98 -6.07
CA VAL A 104 -3.82 -4.01 -5.93
C VAL A 104 -3.59 -5.09 -6.99
N GLY A 105 -2.97 -6.19 -6.57
CA GLY A 105 -2.59 -7.29 -7.45
C GLY A 105 -3.46 -8.53 -7.25
N HIS A 106 -3.70 -9.26 -8.33
CA HIS A 106 -4.49 -10.50 -8.38
C HIS A 106 -3.68 -11.67 -8.94
N LEU A 107 -2.72 -11.37 -9.81
CA LEU A 107 -1.85 -12.30 -10.51
C LEU A 107 -0.36 -11.98 -10.29
N SER A 108 0.12 -10.82 -10.71
CA SER A 108 1.53 -10.43 -10.56
C SER A 108 1.74 -8.94 -10.83
N ILE A 109 2.27 -8.25 -9.82
CA ILE A 109 2.83 -6.90 -9.92
C ILE A 109 4.27 -6.98 -9.42
N ASP A 110 5.23 -6.69 -10.31
CA ASP A 110 6.66 -6.60 -9.97
C ASP A 110 7.16 -5.17 -10.19
N ILE A 111 7.33 -4.44 -9.09
CA ILE A 111 7.98 -3.14 -9.06
C ILE A 111 9.45 -3.42 -8.71
N GLY A 112 10.35 -3.12 -9.64
CA GLY A 112 11.79 -3.29 -9.48
C GLY A 112 12.39 -2.36 -8.43
N ASP A 113 13.71 -2.37 -8.38
CA ASP A 113 14.48 -1.53 -7.47
C ASP A 113 14.46 -0.06 -7.91
N ASP A 114 14.66 0.87 -6.97
CA ASP A 114 14.82 2.31 -7.22
C ASP A 114 13.61 2.98 -7.94
N VAL A 115 12.42 2.36 -7.88
CA VAL A 115 11.19 2.90 -8.46
C VAL A 115 10.49 3.84 -7.49
N TRP A 116 10.30 5.09 -7.91
CA TRP A 116 9.67 6.12 -7.11
C TRP A 116 8.38 6.59 -7.77
N THR A 117 7.28 6.58 -7.03
CA THR A 117 6.00 7.10 -7.49
C THR A 117 5.68 8.42 -6.80
N GLY A 118 4.97 9.30 -7.51
CA GLY A 118 4.27 10.42 -6.88
C GLY A 118 3.14 9.94 -5.96
N HIS A 119 2.38 10.90 -5.44
CA HIS A 119 1.19 10.60 -4.64
C HIS A 119 0.04 10.12 -5.52
N HIS A 120 -0.87 9.34 -4.95
CA HIS A 120 -2.12 8.92 -5.57
C HIS A 120 -1.95 8.15 -6.90
N VAL A 121 -0.91 7.32 -6.99
CA VAL A 121 -0.72 6.41 -8.12
C VAL A 121 -1.49 5.12 -7.87
N TYR A 122 -2.21 4.62 -8.88
CA TYR A 122 -2.91 3.34 -8.82
C TYR A 122 -2.28 2.34 -9.78
N ILE A 123 -1.86 1.18 -9.25
CA ILE A 123 -1.23 0.09 -9.99
C ILE A 123 -2.03 -1.17 -9.75
N THR A 124 -2.51 -1.80 -10.82
CA THR A 124 -3.25 -3.05 -10.76
C THR A 124 -3.00 -3.89 -12.00
N ASP A 125 -3.04 -5.20 -11.84
CA ASP A 125 -2.99 -6.20 -12.92
C ASP A 125 -4.39 -6.68 -13.33
N GLN A 126 -5.44 -6.10 -12.75
CA GLN A 126 -6.84 -6.42 -13.03
C GLN A 126 -7.55 -5.24 -13.71
N SER A 127 -8.51 -5.52 -14.57
CA SER A 127 -9.32 -4.49 -15.24
C SER A 127 -10.72 -4.98 -15.55
N HIS A 128 -11.61 -4.02 -15.83
CA HIS A 128 -12.94 -4.27 -16.34
C HIS A 128 -13.02 -3.99 -17.84
N GLY A 129 -13.76 -4.81 -18.56
CA GLY A 129 -14.23 -4.51 -19.91
C GLY A 129 -15.36 -3.49 -19.86
N TYR A 130 -15.59 -2.83 -20.99
CA TYR A 130 -16.55 -1.73 -21.10
C TYR A 130 -17.42 -1.83 -22.37
N LEU A 131 -17.36 -2.95 -23.08
CA LEU A 131 -17.99 -3.09 -24.40
C LEU A 131 -19.49 -3.41 -24.31
N ASP A 132 -19.92 -4.16 -23.29
CA ASP A 132 -21.32 -4.56 -23.15
C ASP A 132 -22.05 -3.54 -22.25
N ILE A 133 -22.66 -2.53 -22.86
CA ILE A 133 -23.40 -1.48 -22.14
C ILE A 133 -24.69 -1.99 -21.47
N SER A 134 -25.11 -3.23 -21.74
CA SER A 134 -26.27 -3.85 -21.10
C SER A 134 -25.93 -4.52 -19.76
N LYS A 135 -24.64 -4.72 -19.47
CA LYS A 135 -24.16 -5.35 -18.23
C LYS A 135 -23.50 -4.33 -17.31
N PRO A 136 -23.68 -4.46 -15.98
CA PRO A 136 -22.94 -3.64 -15.03
C PRO A 136 -21.44 -3.94 -15.13
N ILE A 137 -20.60 -2.94 -14.85
CA ILE A 137 -19.14 -3.04 -14.96
C ILE A 137 -18.56 -4.18 -14.11
N SER A 138 -19.15 -4.44 -12.94
CA SER A 138 -18.75 -5.51 -12.02
C SER A 138 -18.87 -6.92 -12.62
N HIS A 139 -19.69 -7.10 -13.66
CA HIS A 139 -19.88 -8.39 -14.34
C HIS A 139 -19.07 -8.50 -15.64
N GLN A 140 -18.22 -7.51 -15.91
CA GLN A 140 -17.38 -7.43 -17.11
C GLN A 140 -15.90 -7.51 -16.71
N SER A 141 -15.49 -8.54 -15.95
CA SER A 141 -14.07 -8.72 -15.62
C SER A 141 -13.24 -9.11 -16.85
N GLN A 142 -12.02 -8.59 -16.95
CA GLN A 142 -11.02 -9.08 -17.89
C GLN A 142 -10.05 -10.04 -17.18
N PRO A 143 -9.42 -10.97 -17.92
CA PRO A 143 -8.31 -11.74 -17.38
C PRO A 143 -7.20 -10.82 -16.87
N GLU A 144 -6.60 -11.20 -15.75
CA GLU A 144 -5.47 -10.49 -15.18
C GLU A 144 -4.28 -10.46 -16.16
N ARG A 145 -3.50 -9.38 -16.14
CA ARG A 145 -2.26 -9.25 -16.92
C ARG A 145 -1.15 -8.72 -16.04
N ALA A 146 -0.06 -9.47 -15.98
CA ALA A 146 1.09 -9.11 -15.16
C ALA A 146 1.59 -7.68 -15.47
N VAL A 147 1.98 -6.97 -14.42
CA VAL A 147 2.53 -5.61 -14.48
C VAL A 147 3.99 -5.66 -14.02
N SER A 148 4.87 -5.03 -14.78
CA SER A 148 6.27 -4.82 -14.41
C SER A 148 6.65 -3.35 -14.59
N ILE A 149 7.31 -2.78 -13.59
CA ILE A 149 7.76 -1.38 -13.58
C ILE A 149 9.17 -1.35 -13.03
N GLY A 150 10.14 -0.93 -13.85
CA GLY A 150 11.56 -0.86 -13.46
C GLY A 150 12.23 -2.22 -13.49
#